data_AF-A0A966QML7-F1
#
_entry.id   AF-A0A966QML7-F1
#
_cell.length_a   1.000
_cell.length_b   1.000
_cell.length_c   1.000
_cell.angle_alpha   90.00
_cell.angle_beta   90.00
_cell.angle_gamma   90.00
#
_symmetry.space_group_name_H-M   'P 1'
#
loop_
_entity.id
_entity.type
_entity.pdbx_description
1 polymer ?
#
loop_
_entity_poly.entity_id
_entity_poly.type
_entity_poly.pdbx_seq_one_letter_code
_entity_poly.pdbx_strand_id
1 'polypeptide(L)'
;GEQNNFYSPGLPRGGMGQLEQVLEKNLGIDINYYALVNYNALKESVDSVGGIDVVINSKDPRGLYDPNIDWSTRKPLVKLTNGPHHLTGQQALNLARARGDSYNSYGFPASDFDRTANQRMMLVALKNKATSSSVLANPAKLADLSDVVGKNVQTDLKAAQVKRLYTIVKKIDSNNIKSLSLNNANGVDLLKSYTAPGGQSTLIPAAGIDDYSAIQSFILQQSSSNPIVQEGARVVVLNGTDTDGLGTLQKNNLSKQKIRVIKVGDAGTTLQKVKCLPLEVYLVRIMDIITPLPTPTWDFMTLIS
;
A
#
# COMPACT_ATOMS: atom_id res chain seq x y z
N GLY A 1 16.77 1.85 17.73
CA GLY A 1 16.73 3.11 16.96
C GLY A 1 15.36 3.77 16.99
N GLU A 2 14.27 2.99 16.98
CA GLU A 2 12.97 3.44 16.44
C GLU A 2 12.09 4.30 17.36
N GLN A 3 12.32 4.35 18.67
CA GLN A 3 11.42 5.10 19.55
C GLN A 3 11.73 6.60 19.65
N ASN A 4 12.97 7.07 19.42
CA ASN A 4 13.37 8.47 19.65
C ASN A 4 14.48 9.03 18.75
N ASN A 5 15.14 8.21 17.93
CA ASN A 5 16.36 8.61 17.20
C ASN A 5 16.24 8.39 15.69
N PHE A 6 15.02 8.38 15.14
CA PHE A 6 14.88 8.52 13.69
C PHE A 6 15.42 9.91 13.31
N TYR A 7 16.07 9.98 12.16
CA TYR A 7 16.67 11.22 11.67
C TYR A 7 16.50 11.27 10.16
N SER A 8 15.82 12.31 9.70
CA SER A 8 15.70 12.66 8.29
C SER A 8 16.09 14.13 8.11
N PRO A 9 16.99 14.48 7.18
CA PRO A 9 17.39 15.86 6.93
C PRO A 9 16.18 16.77 6.66
N GLY A 10 16.14 17.94 7.32
CA GLY A 10 15.05 18.91 7.19
C GLY A 10 13.82 18.65 8.06
N LEU A 11 13.83 17.61 8.92
CA LEU A 11 12.78 17.35 9.89
C LEU A 11 13.36 17.26 11.33
N PRO A 12 12.62 17.68 12.38
CA PRO A 12 13.05 17.49 13.76
C PRO A 12 13.26 16.01 14.08
N ARG A 13 14.34 15.64 14.79
CA ARG A 13 14.58 14.26 15.25
C ARG A 13 13.38 13.77 16.08
N GLY A 14 12.94 12.54 15.85
CA GLY A 14 11.81 11.97 16.57
C GLY A 14 11.69 10.45 16.45
N GLY A 15 10.71 9.89 17.15
CA GLY A 15 10.27 8.49 17.01
C GLY A 15 9.27 8.32 15.87
N MET A 16 8.16 7.62 16.14
CA MET A 16 7.10 7.33 15.17
C MET A 16 6.55 8.58 14.47
N GLY A 17 6.38 9.71 15.19
CA GLY A 17 5.85 10.93 14.58
C GLY A 17 6.72 11.52 13.46
N GLN A 18 8.05 11.35 13.50
CA GLN A 18 8.91 11.78 12.38
C GLN A 18 8.84 10.78 11.22
N LEU A 19 8.75 9.48 11.54
CA LEU A 19 8.58 8.45 10.52
C LEU A 19 7.28 8.66 9.74
N GLU A 20 6.19 9.01 10.43
CA GLU A 20 4.92 9.38 9.80
C GLU A 20 5.11 10.52 8.80
N GLN A 21 5.68 11.65 9.22
CA GLN A 21 5.90 12.80 8.32
C GLN A 21 6.74 12.45 7.08
N VAL A 22 7.77 11.60 7.24
CA VAL A 22 8.57 11.13 6.11
C VAL A 22 7.74 10.26 5.17
N LEU A 23 6.95 9.33 5.71
CA LEU A 23 6.10 8.46 4.90
C LEU A 23 4.99 9.27 4.22
N GLU A 24 4.33 10.20 4.92
CA GLU A 24 3.29 11.06 4.34
C GLU A 24 3.85 11.88 3.17
N LYS A 25 5.01 12.51 3.37
CA LYS A 25 5.71 13.25 2.31
C LYS A 25 6.09 12.35 1.14
N ASN A 26 6.69 11.20 1.41
CA ASN A 26 7.24 10.34 0.35
C ASN A 26 6.14 9.56 -0.39
N LEU A 27 5.08 9.17 0.29
CA LEU A 27 3.99 8.36 -0.28
C LEU A 27 2.81 9.22 -0.76
N GLY A 28 2.70 10.47 -0.30
CA GLY A 28 1.62 11.39 -0.69
C GLY A 28 0.27 11.01 -0.10
N ILE A 29 0.28 10.38 1.09
CA ILE A 29 -0.93 9.95 1.81
C ILE A 29 -0.90 10.52 3.23
N ASP A 30 -2.08 10.63 3.84
CA ASP A 30 -2.19 11.00 5.26
C ASP A 30 -2.15 9.73 6.12
N ILE A 31 -1.29 9.72 7.15
CA ILE A 31 -1.21 8.64 8.12
C ILE A 31 -1.89 9.10 9.40
N ASN A 32 -3.05 8.54 9.70
CA ASN A 32 -3.85 8.99 10.84
C ASN A 32 -3.46 8.36 12.18
N TYR A 33 -2.87 7.16 12.12
CA TYR A 33 -2.53 6.36 13.30
C TYR A 33 -1.34 5.45 13.01
N TYR A 34 -0.61 5.07 14.04
CA TYR A 34 0.45 4.07 13.96
C TYR A 34 0.27 2.93 14.96
N ALA A 35 0.89 1.79 14.66
CA ALA A 35 1.10 0.70 15.59
C ALA A 35 2.56 0.24 15.49
N LEU A 36 3.33 0.47 16.56
CA LEU A 36 4.68 -0.05 16.71
C LEU A 36 4.61 -1.40 17.43
N VAL A 37 5.10 -2.44 16.77
CA VAL A 37 4.99 -3.83 17.22
C VAL A 37 6.36 -4.47 17.34
N ASN A 38 6.53 -5.34 18.34
CA ASN A 38 7.72 -6.17 18.47
C ASN A 38 7.45 -7.59 17.89
N TYR A 39 8.46 -8.47 17.94
CA TYR A 39 8.31 -9.85 17.46
C TYR A 39 7.28 -10.68 18.25
N ASN A 40 7.13 -10.40 19.55
CA ASN A 40 6.17 -11.09 20.40
C ASN A 40 4.73 -10.74 20.02
N ALA A 41 4.47 -9.51 19.56
CA ALA A 41 3.15 -9.10 19.11
C ALA A 41 2.57 -10.06 18.06
N LEU A 42 3.36 -10.43 17.05
CA LEU A 42 2.91 -11.37 16.02
C LEU A 42 2.76 -12.79 16.59
N LYS A 43 3.82 -13.30 17.25
CA LYS A 43 3.87 -14.67 17.75
C LYS A 43 2.73 -14.96 18.73
N GLU A 44 2.61 -14.15 19.78
CA GLU A 44 1.61 -14.35 20.83
C GLU A 44 0.18 -14.10 20.30
N SER A 45 0.00 -13.20 19.33
CA SER A 45 -1.33 -12.98 18.74
C SER A 45 -1.79 -14.17 17.90
N VAL A 46 -0.86 -14.83 17.20
CA VAL A 46 -1.15 -16.06 16.47
C VAL A 46 -1.44 -17.20 17.44
N ASP A 47 -0.66 -17.33 18.51
CA ASP A 47 -0.88 -18.38 19.51
C ASP A 47 -2.22 -18.21 20.26
N SER A 48 -2.61 -16.98 20.60
CA SER A 48 -3.88 -16.70 21.31
C SER A 48 -5.13 -17.06 20.50
N VAL A 49 -5.06 -16.95 19.17
CA VAL A 49 -6.16 -17.37 18.29
C VAL A 49 -6.11 -18.87 17.95
N GLY A 50 -5.09 -19.59 18.43
CA GLY A 50 -4.87 -21.02 18.19
C GLY A 50 -4.29 -21.31 16.81
N GLY A 51 -3.32 -20.51 16.38
CA GLY A 51 -2.63 -20.65 15.09
C GLY A 51 -3.39 -20.04 13.91
N ILE A 52 -2.70 -19.85 12.79
CA ILE A 52 -3.24 -19.24 11.57
C ILE A 52 -3.09 -20.16 10.37
N ASP A 53 -4.00 -20.05 9.42
CA ASP A 53 -4.01 -20.85 8.20
C ASP A 53 -3.51 -20.02 7.02
N VAL A 54 -2.53 -20.55 6.27
CA VAL A 54 -1.88 -19.87 5.14
C VAL A 54 -1.77 -20.81 3.96
N VAL A 55 -1.69 -20.27 2.74
CA VAL A 55 -1.45 -21.06 1.53
C VAL A 55 -0.15 -20.61 0.91
N ILE A 56 0.82 -21.52 0.84
CA ILE A 56 2.11 -21.27 0.22
C ILE A 56 2.00 -21.53 -1.27
N ASN A 57 2.28 -20.51 -2.07
CA ASN A 57 2.27 -20.58 -3.54
C ASN A 57 3.60 -20.03 -4.09
N SER A 58 4.68 -20.76 -3.86
CA SER A 58 6.00 -20.41 -4.39
C SER A 58 6.15 -20.85 -5.84
N LYS A 59 6.88 -20.07 -6.62
CA LYS A 59 7.31 -20.45 -7.98
C LYS A 59 8.29 -21.64 -7.95
N ASP A 60 8.96 -21.89 -6.83
CA ASP A 60 9.77 -23.09 -6.67
C ASP A 60 8.85 -24.29 -6.37
N PRO A 61 8.90 -25.38 -7.15
CA PRO A 61 8.02 -26.53 -6.94
C PRO A 61 8.22 -27.22 -5.58
N ARG A 62 9.38 -27.01 -4.93
CA ARG A 62 9.69 -27.56 -3.61
C ARG A 62 9.05 -26.76 -2.47
N GLY A 63 8.56 -25.56 -2.74
CA GLY A 63 8.01 -24.62 -1.75
C GLY A 63 9.04 -23.60 -1.24
N LEU A 64 8.97 -23.28 0.05
CA LEU A 64 9.85 -22.31 0.71
C LEU A 64 10.84 -23.00 1.64
N TYR A 65 12.11 -22.60 1.55
CA TYR A 65 13.15 -23.04 2.47
C TYR A 65 14.15 -21.93 2.77
N ASP A 66 14.32 -21.67 4.06
CA ASP A 66 15.34 -20.77 4.59
C ASP A 66 16.10 -21.53 5.69
N PRO A 67 17.37 -21.90 5.45
CA PRO A 67 18.17 -22.73 6.35
C PRO A 67 18.75 -21.95 7.54
N ASN A 68 18.55 -20.64 7.62
CA ASN A 68 18.90 -19.88 8.82
C ASN A 68 18.30 -20.56 10.06
N ILE A 69 19.05 -20.63 11.16
CA ILE A 69 18.58 -21.35 12.34
C ILE A 69 17.71 -20.44 13.21
N ASP A 70 16.50 -20.91 13.50
CA ASP A 70 15.73 -20.37 14.60
C ASP A 70 16.33 -20.87 15.92
N TRP A 71 16.93 -19.96 16.69
CA TRP A 71 17.56 -20.29 17.96
C TRP A 71 16.62 -20.87 19.02
N SER A 72 15.32 -20.59 18.92
CA SER A 72 14.31 -21.12 19.85
C SER A 72 13.98 -22.58 19.59
N THR A 73 13.98 -23.01 18.32
CA THR A 73 13.60 -24.38 17.93
C THR A 73 14.78 -25.23 17.47
N ARG A 74 15.96 -24.62 17.24
CA ARG A 74 17.16 -25.23 16.65
C ARG A 74 16.90 -25.91 15.30
N LYS A 75 15.92 -25.40 14.55
CA LYS A 75 15.50 -25.87 13.23
C LYS A 75 15.71 -24.79 12.17
N PRO A 76 15.67 -25.14 10.87
CA PRO A 76 15.58 -24.16 9.80
C PRO A 76 14.41 -23.19 10.05
N LEU A 77 14.61 -21.92 9.71
CA LEU A 77 13.63 -20.86 9.87
C LEU A 77 12.35 -21.22 9.12
N VAL A 78 12.49 -21.68 7.87
CA VAL A 78 11.35 -22.11 7.05
C VAL A 78 11.68 -23.41 6.33
N LYS A 79 10.73 -24.33 6.35
CA LYS A 79 10.66 -25.50 5.47
C LYS A 79 9.19 -25.86 5.24
N LEU A 80 8.60 -25.29 4.19
CA LEU A 80 7.18 -25.44 3.87
C LEU A 80 7.02 -25.82 2.41
N THR A 81 6.23 -26.84 2.11
CA THR A 81 5.85 -27.17 0.72
C THR A 81 4.81 -26.18 0.20
N ASN A 82 4.57 -26.15 -1.11
CA ASN A 82 3.40 -25.48 -1.64
C ASN A 82 2.10 -26.13 -1.12
N GLY A 83 1.05 -25.33 -0.98
CA GLY A 83 -0.25 -25.76 -0.45
C GLY A 83 -0.60 -25.16 0.91
N PRO A 84 -1.70 -25.63 1.54
CA PRO A 84 -2.19 -25.12 2.80
C PRO A 84 -1.34 -25.57 3.98
N HIS A 85 -1.07 -24.68 4.92
CA HIS A 85 -0.39 -24.94 6.18
C HIS A 85 -1.08 -24.24 7.34
N HIS A 86 -1.14 -24.93 8.48
CA HIS A 86 -1.52 -24.33 9.75
C HIS A 86 -0.25 -23.97 10.54
N LEU A 87 -0.04 -22.70 10.84
CA LEU A 87 1.16 -22.18 11.48
C LEU A 87 0.88 -21.78 12.93
N THR A 88 1.74 -22.24 13.82
CA THR A 88 1.90 -21.70 15.19
C THR A 88 2.52 -20.30 15.15
N GLY A 89 2.48 -19.57 16.27
CA GLY A 89 3.07 -18.24 16.38
C GLY A 89 4.57 -18.21 16.10
N GLN A 90 5.30 -19.24 16.52
CA GLN A 90 6.73 -19.36 16.22
C GLN A 90 6.98 -19.58 14.72
N GLN A 91 6.18 -20.43 14.06
CA GLN A 91 6.31 -20.66 12.61
C GLN A 91 5.92 -19.42 11.80
N ALA A 92 4.88 -18.70 12.21
CA ALA A 92 4.46 -17.44 11.59
C ALA A 92 5.55 -16.36 11.72
N LEU A 93 6.15 -16.22 12.91
CA LEU A 93 7.28 -15.31 13.13
C LEU A 93 8.49 -15.69 12.28
N ASN A 94 8.82 -16.98 12.21
CA ASN A 94 9.95 -17.44 11.41
C ASN A 94 9.74 -17.15 9.92
N LEU A 95 8.55 -17.43 9.38
CA LEU A 95 8.20 -17.09 7.99
C LEU A 95 8.22 -15.58 7.72
N ALA A 96 7.75 -14.76 8.66
CA ALA A 96 7.79 -13.30 8.56
C ALA A 96 9.22 -12.72 8.61
N ARG A 97 10.20 -13.48 9.11
CA ARG A 97 11.61 -13.10 9.18
C ARG A 97 12.44 -13.64 8.02
N ALA A 98 12.00 -14.73 7.39
CA ALA A 98 12.71 -15.39 6.32
C ALA A 98 12.93 -14.47 5.12
N ARG A 99 14.18 -14.44 4.66
CA ARG A 99 14.64 -13.60 3.55
C ARG A 99 15.23 -14.44 2.42
N GLY A 100 15.58 -15.70 2.69
CA GLY A 100 16.23 -16.59 1.72
C GLY A 100 17.61 -16.08 1.26
N ASP A 101 18.30 -15.35 2.11
CA ASP A 101 19.65 -14.82 1.85
C ASP A 101 20.76 -15.83 2.17
N SER A 102 20.44 -16.93 2.86
CA SER A 102 21.37 -18.00 3.16
C SER A 102 21.66 -18.88 1.95
N TYR A 103 22.89 -19.41 1.89
CA TYR A 103 23.27 -20.44 0.93
C TYR A 103 22.32 -21.65 1.00
N ASN A 104 21.89 -22.16 -0.16
CA ASN A 104 20.87 -23.21 -0.34
C ASN A 104 19.41 -22.83 -0.02
N SER A 105 19.10 -21.56 0.27
CA SER A 105 17.71 -21.12 0.35
C SER A 105 17.01 -21.27 -1.01
N TYR A 106 15.70 -21.51 -0.98
CA TYR A 106 14.89 -21.55 -2.19
C TYR A 106 13.46 -21.07 -1.96
N GLY A 107 12.81 -20.65 -3.05
CA GLY A 107 11.45 -20.10 -2.99
C GLY A 107 11.36 -18.62 -2.58
N PHE A 108 12.50 -17.92 -2.44
CA PHE A 108 12.59 -16.48 -2.11
C PHE A 108 13.36 -15.67 -3.18
N PRO A 109 12.92 -15.69 -4.46
CA PRO A 109 13.66 -15.05 -5.55
C PRO A 109 13.80 -13.52 -5.42
N ALA A 110 12.92 -12.85 -4.68
CA ALA A 110 12.90 -11.41 -4.48
C ALA A 110 13.35 -10.99 -3.06
N SER A 111 13.88 -11.94 -2.27
CA SER A 111 14.50 -11.72 -0.96
C SER A 111 13.61 -10.91 0.00
N ASP A 112 13.95 -9.65 0.29
CA ASP A 112 13.19 -8.80 1.22
C ASP A 112 11.77 -8.51 0.73
N PHE A 113 11.54 -8.46 -0.59
CA PHE A 113 10.20 -8.26 -1.11
C PHE A 113 9.29 -9.47 -0.85
N ASP A 114 9.83 -10.69 -0.93
CA ASP A 114 9.09 -11.89 -0.52
C ASP A 114 8.82 -11.88 0.99
N ARG A 115 9.79 -11.41 1.79
CA ARG A 115 9.61 -11.23 3.23
C ARG A 115 8.46 -10.27 3.56
N THR A 116 8.40 -9.11 2.93
CA THR A 116 7.29 -8.17 3.13
C THR A 116 5.95 -8.72 2.63
N ALA A 117 5.94 -9.53 1.56
CA ALA A 117 4.74 -10.23 1.11
C ALA A 117 4.26 -11.26 2.15
N ASN A 118 5.17 -12.05 2.72
CA ASN A 118 4.87 -12.99 3.80
C ASN A 118 4.33 -12.30 5.04
N GLN A 119 4.89 -11.16 5.44
CA GLN A 119 4.38 -10.35 6.55
C GLN A 119 2.93 -9.90 6.32
N ARG A 120 2.60 -9.40 5.12
CA ARG A 120 1.22 -9.05 4.76
C ARG A 120 0.30 -10.28 4.79
N MET A 121 0.76 -11.42 4.26
CA MET A 121 0.02 -12.69 4.32
C MET A 121 -0.28 -13.10 5.76
N MET A 122 0.68 -12.97 6.69
CA MET A 122 0.46 -13.27 8.11
C MET A 122 -0.58 -12.34 8.73
N LEU A 123 -0.57 -11.04 8.41
CA LEU A 123 -1.56 -10.08 8.90
C LEU A 123 -2.97 -10.42 8.41
N VAL A 124 -3.12 -10.79 7.14
CA VAL A 124 -4.42 -11.21 6.59
C VAL A 124 -4.89 -12.52 7.21
N ALA A 125 -4.00 -13.50 7.38
CA ALA A 125 -4.31 -14.78 8.00
C ALA A 125 -4.72 -14.62 9.48
N LEU A 126 -3.99 -13.78 10.23
CA LEU A 126 -4.33 -13.45 11.61
C LEU A 126 -5.69 -12.75 11.68
N LYS A 127 -5.96 -11.77 10.81
CA LYS A 127 -7.28 -11.13 10.71
C LYS A 127 -8.38 -12.17 10.48
N ASN A 128 -8.22 -13.02 9.47
CA ASN A 128 -9.20 -14.07 9.14
C ASN A 128 -9.49 -14.96 10.34
N LYS A 129 -8.44 -15.40 11.04
CA LYS A 129 -8.57 -16.24 12.23
C LYS A 129 -9.25 -15.51 13.39
N ALA A 130 -8.80 -14.29 13.68
CA ALA A 130 -9.34 -13.47 14.77
C ALA A 130 -10.83 -13.13 14.56
N THR A 131 -11.27 -12.99 13.31
CA THR A 131 -12.68 -12.74 12.96
C THR A 131 -13.50 -14.00 12.72
N SER A 132 -12.91 -15.18 12.89
CA SER A 132 -13.60 -16.46 12.65
C SER A 132 -14.57 -16.80 13.77
N SER A 133 -15.65 -17.53 13.46
CA SER A 133 -16.68 -17.89 14.45
C SER A 133 -16.12 -18.61 15.68
N SER A 134 -15.05 -19.41 15.53
CA SER A 134 -14.45 -20.16 16.63
C SER A 134 -13.66 -19.29 17.62
N VAL A 135 -13.12 -18.16 17.16
CA VAL A 135 -12.48 -17.16 18.04
C VAL A 135 -13.54 -16.23 18.61
N LEU A 136 -14.47 -15.76 17.78
CA LEU A 136 -15.52 -14.82 18.21
C LEU A 136 -16.49 -15.41 19.23
N ALA A 137 -16.75 -16.71 19.18
CA ALA A 137 -17.59 -17.41 20.15
C ALA A 137 -16.84 -17.75 21.46
N ASN A 138 -15.54 -17.44 21.56
CA ASN A 138 -14.71 -17.74 22.72
C ASN A 138 -14.22 -16.45 23.40
N PRO A 139 -14.89 -16.01 24.50
CA PRO A 139 -14.49 -14.81 25.24
C PRO A 139 -13.06 -14.85 25.79
N ALA A 140 -12.55 -16.02 26.16
CA ALA A 140 -11.19 -16.15 26.69
C ALA A 140 -10.15 -15.82 25.60
N LYS A 141 -10.32 -16.35 24.37
CA LYS A 141 -9.42 -16.03 23.25
C LYS A 141 -9.42 -14.55 22.88
N LEU A 142 -10.57 -13.89 22.98
CA LEU A 142 -10.68 -12.45 22.73
C LEU A 142 -9.97 -11.63 23.81
N ALA A 143 -10.07 -12.05 25.07
CA ALA A 143 -9.35 -11.44 26.18
C ALA A 143 -7.83 -11.63 26.02
N ASP A 144 -7.38 -12.85 25.72
CA ASP A 144 -5.97 -13.17 25.49
C ASP A 144 -5.38 -12.34 24.35
N LEU A 145 -6.09 -12.24 23.22
CA LEU A 145 -5.66 -11.41 22.09
C LEU A 145 -5.57 -9.93 22.46
N SER A 146 -6.56 -9.41 23.21
CA SER A 146 -6.55 -8.02 23.69
C SER A 146 -5.36 -7.75 24.60
N ASP A 147 -5.05 -8.68 25.52
CA ASP A 147 -3.93 -8.56 26.45
C ASP A 147 -2.58 -8.59 25.73
N VAL A 148 -2.42 -9.49 24.76
CA VAL A 148 -1.22 -9.57 23.92
C VAL A 148 -0.99 -8.26 23.17
N VAL A 149 -2.04 -7.72 22.54
CA VAL A 149 -1.97 -6.44 21.84
C VAL A 149 -1.59 -5.32 22.81
N GLY A 150 -2.25 -5.23 23.96
CA GLY A 150 -1.96 -4.20 24.96
C GLY A 150 -0.53 -4.24 25.52
N LYS A 151 0.08 -5.43 25.61
CA LYS A 151 1.46 -5.62 26.11
C LYS A 151 2.53 -5.36 25.06
N ASN A 152 2.25 -5.68 23.79
CA ASN A 152 3.27 -5.75 22.74
C ASN A 152 3.11 -4.70 21.63
N VAL A 153 2.05 -3.89 21.66
CA VAL A 153 1.76 -2.87 20.65
C VAL A 153 1.69 -1.49 21.29
N GLN A 154 2.53 -0.58 20.81
CA GLN A 154 2.41 0.85 21.11
C GLN A 154 1.66 1.54 19.97
N THR A 155 0.62 2.31 20.29
CA THR A 155 -0.22 3.00 19.32
C THR A 155 -0.73 4.32 19.88
N ASP A 156 -1.05 5.26 19.00
CA ASP A 156 -1.78 6.50 19.30
C ASP A 156 -3.31 6.34 19.23
N LEU A 157 -3.80 5.15 18.86
CA LEU A 157 -5.22 4.81 18.94
C LEU A 157 -5.71 4.78 20.39
N LYS A 158 -6.77 5.53 20.68
CA LYS A 158 -7.53 5.41 21.93
C LYS A 158 -8.36 4.13 21.93
N ALA A 159 -8.68 3.60 23.10
CA ALA A 159 -9.48 2.38 23.26
C ALA A 159 -10.80 2.38 22.45
N ALA A 160 -11.50 3.53 22.41
CA ALA A 160 -12.72 3.68 21.60
C ALA A 160 -12.45 3.57 20.08
N GLN A 161 -11.31 4.09 19.61
CA GLN A 161 -10.89 3.97 18.21
C GLN A 161 -10.47 2.53 17.88
N VAL A 162 -9.80 1.82 18.79
CA VAL A 162 -9.48 0.39 18.62
C VAL A 162 -10.76 -0.44 18.45
N LYS A 163 -11.78 -0.22 19.31
CA LYS A 163 -13.08 -0.89 19.19
C LYS A 163 -13.78 -0.60 17.86
N ARG A 164 -13.71 0.66 17.40
CA ARG A 164 -14.25 1.07 16.09
C ARG A 164 -13.49 0.42 14.94
N LEU A 165 -12.16 0.39 15.00
CA LEU A 165 -11.29 -0.25 14.00
C LEU A 165 -11.64 -1.73 13.87
N TYR A 166 -11.76 -2.46 14.99
CA TYR A 166 -12.21 -3.85 14.99
C TYR A 166 -13.56 -4.04 14.28
N THR A 167 -14.53 -3.16 14.55
CA THR A 167 -15.86 -3.21 13.92
C THR A 167 -15.80 -2.99 12.41
N ILE A 168 -14.89 -2.15 11.94
CA ILE A 168 -14.66 -1.90 10.50
C ILE A 168 -13.95 -3.09 9.86
N VAL A 169 -12.82 -3.53 10.44
CA VAL A 169 -11.98 -4.60 9.90
C VAL A 169 -12.75 -5.91 9.77
N LYS A 170 -13.64 -6.21 10.72
CA LYS A 170 -14.53 -7.39 10.67
C LYS A 170 -15.44 -7.41 9.44
N LYS A 171 -15.81 -6.26 8.89
CA LYS A 171 -16.70 -6.14 7.71
C LYS A 171 -15.96 -6.18 6.38
N ILE A 172 -14.63 -6.02 6.39
CA ILE A 172 -13.82 -6.06 5.18
C ILE A 172 -13.65 -7.52 4.78
N ASP A 173 -14.01 -7.90 3.56
CA ASP A 173 -13.58 -9.18 3.00
C ASP A 173 -12.05 -9.14 2.78
N SER A 174 -11.34 -10.16 3.21
CA SER A 174 -9.90 -10.26 3.01
C SER A 174 -9.50 -10.35 1.53
N ASN A 175 -10.38 -10.82 0.65
CA ASN A 175 -10.17 -10.78 -0.80
C ASN A 175 -10.12 -9.35 -1.36
N ASN A 176 -10.69 -8.38 -0.63
CA ASN A 176 -10.66 -6.96 -0.99
C ASN A 176 -9.42 -6.22 -0.44
N ILE A 177 -8.57 -6.90 0.35
CA ILE A 177 -7.32 -6.31 0.85
C ILE A 177 -6.26 -6.43 -0.25
N LYS A 178 -5.89 -5.29 -0.83
CA LYS A 178 -4.82 -5.21 -1.83
C LYS A 178 -3.48 -5.00 -1.15
N SER A 179 -2.49 -5.79 -1.55
CA SER A 179 -1.09 -5.58 -1.18
C SER A 179 -0.36 -4.89 -2.32
N LEU A 180 0.17 -3.69 -2.07
CA LEU A 180 0.91 -2.92 -3.05
C LEU A 180 2.41 -3.15 -2.85
N SER A 181 3.11 -3.55 -3.92
CA SER A 181 4.55 -3.69 -3.93
C SER A 181 5.20 -2.61 -4.79
N LEU A 182 6.31 -2.05 -4.32
CA LEU A 182 7.04 -1.01 -5.05
C LEU A 182 8.07 -1.58 -6.04
N ASN A 183 8.39 -2.88 -5.95
CA ASN A 183 9.29 -3.60 -6.87
C ASN A 183 8.55 -4.48 -7.88
N ASN A 184 7.27 -4.16 -8.11
CA ASN A 184 6.43 -4.72 -9.17
C ASN A 184 5.12 -3.91 -9.19
N ALA A 185 5.22 -2.60 -9.39
CA ALA A 185 4.08 -1.71 -9.49
C ALA A 185 3.56 -1.75 -10.92
N ASN A 186 2.56 -2.61 -11.18
CA ASN A 186 2.01 -2.86 -12.53
C ASN A 186 3.08 -3.30 -13.55
N GLY A 187 3.99 -4.18 -13.14
CA GLY A 187 5.09 -4.67 -14.00
C GLY A 187 6.31 -3.74 -14.07
N VAL A 188 6.33 -2.65 -13.29
CA VAL A 188 7.44 -1.70 -13.24
C VAL A 188 8.03 -1.62 -11.83
N ASP A 189 9.36 -1.62 -11.73
CA ASP A 189 10.05 -1.42 -10.47
C ASP A 189 10.18 0.09 -10.19
N LEU A 190 9.54 0.56 -9.12
CA LEU A 190 9.61 1.95 -8.66
C LEU A 190 10.80 2.21 -7.74
N LEU A 191 11.56 1.17 -7.41
CA LEU A 191 12.77 1.23 -6.60
C LEU A 191 13.95 0.67 -7.39
N LYS A 192 15.15 1.20 -7.12
CA LYS A 192 16.40 0.67 -7.66
C LYS A 192 17.45 0.54 -6.56
N SER A 193 18.32 -0.46 -6.71
CA SER A 193 19.48 -0.65 -5.84
C SER A 193 20.44 0.54 -5.94
N TYR A 194 20.91 1.00 -4.79
CA TYR A 194 21.89 2.07 -4.67
C TYR A 194 22.86 1.76 -3.54
N THR A 195 24.15 1.95 -3.79
CA THR A 195 25.17 1.88 -2.75
C THR A 195 25.38 3.29 -2.23
N ALA A 196 25.00 3.53 -0.98
CA ALA A 196 25.21 4.82 -0.32
C ALA A 196 26.72 5.13 -0.23
N PRO A 197 27.11 6.41 -0.09
CA PRO A 197 28.52 6.80 0.00
C PRO A 197 29.32 6.06 1.09
N GLY A 198 28.66 5.60 2.15
CA GLY A 198 29.27 4.78 3.21
C GLY A 198 29.34 3.28 2.92
N GLY A 199 29.04 2.83 1.69
CA GLY A 199 29.07 1.43 1.26
C GLY A 199 27.82 0.62 1.61
N GLN A 200 26.80 1.23 2.23
CA GLN A 200 25.56 0.54 2.57
C GLN A 200 24.72 0.25 1.33
N SER A 201 24.18 -0.97 1.23
CA SER A 201 23.16 -1.29 0.23
C SER A 201 21.82 -0.68 0.64
N THR A 202 21.23 0.10 -0.26
CA THR A 202 19.97 0.83 -0.05
C THR A 202 19.09 0.73 -1.29
N LEU A 203 17.81 1.06 -1.12
CA LEU A 203 16.88 1.25 -2.22
C LEU A 203 16.52 2.73 -2.31
N ILE A 204 16.58 3.29 -3.51
CA ILE A 204 16.13 4.65 -3.81
C ILE A 204 15.02 4.61 -4.85
N PRO A 205 14.20 5.67 -4.97
CA PRO A 205 13.23 5.73 -6.05
C PRO A 205 13.91 5.58 -7.43
N ALA A 206 13.25 4.85 -8.32
CA ALA A 206 13.76 4.62 -9.66
C ALA A 206 13.92 5.95 -10.44
N ALA A 207 13.00 6.90 -10.21
CA ALA A 207 12.99 8.23 -10.83
C ALA A 207 14.20 9.11 -10.45
N GLY A 208 14.80 8.89 -9.29
CA GLY A 208 15.93 9.70 -8.80
C GLY A 208 16.08 9.61 -7.29
N ILE A 209 17.23 10.05 -6.77
CA ILE A 209 17.39 10.24 -5.32
C ILE A 209 16.36 11.29 -4.88
N ASP A 210 15.59 10.96 -3.85
CA ASP A 210 14.50 11.78 -3.28
C ASP A 210 13.35 12.16 -4.24
N ASP A 211 13.29 11.58 -5.45
CA ASP A 211 12.16 11.76 -6.37
C ASP A 211 11.12 10.66 -6.18
N TYR A 212 10.15 10.92 -5.30
CA TYR A 212 9.05 10.00 -5.01
C TYR A 212 7.82 10.17 -5.91
N SER A 213 7.89 11.01 -6.95
CA SER A 213 6.72 11.37 -7.77
C SER A 213 6.01 10.17 -8.41
N ALA A 214 6.79 9.18 -8.88
CA ALA A 214 6.26 7.94 -9.46
C ALA A 214 5.59 7.05 -8.40
N ILE A 215 6.15 6.98 -7.19
CA ILE A 215 5.60 6.22 -6.05
C ILE A 215 4.28 6.85 -5.59
N GLN A 216 4.25 8.17 -5.42
CA GLN A 216 3.04 8.91 -5.06
C GLN A 216 1.93 8.72 -6.09
N SER A 217 2.28 8.80 -7.39
CA SER A 217 1.33 8.57 -8.48
C SER A 217 0.75 7.16 -8.46
N PHE A 218 1.61 6.15 -8.23
CA PHE A 218 1.17 4.77 -8.11
C PHE A 218 0.23 4.57 -6.92
N ILE A 219 0.57 5.08 -5.73
CA ILE A 219 -0.28 4.95 -4.54
C ILE A 219 -1.63 5.63 -4.76
N LEU A 220 -1.64 6.85 -5.31
CA LEU A 220 -2.86 7.59 -5.63
C LEU A 220 -3.76 6.83 -6.61
N GLN A 221 -3.18 6.23 -7.65
CA GLN A 221 -3.92 5.39 -8.61
C GLN A 221 -4.58 4.20 -7.91
N GLN A 222 -3.90 3.56 -6.96
CA GLN A 222 -4.42 2.39 -6.26
C GLN A 222 -5.43 2.73 -5.16
N SER A 223 -5.35 3.91 -4.57
CA SER A 223 -6.22 4.34 -3.46
C SER A 223 -7.47 5.12 -3.91
N SER A 224 -7.48 5.64 -5.14
CA SER A 224 -8.58 6.43 -5.66
C SER A 224 -9.77 5.58 -6.08
N SER A 225 -10.99 6.11 -5.89
CA SER A 225 -12.23 5.57 -6.48
C SER A 225 -12.61 6.24 -7.80
N ASN A 226 -11.87 7.27 -8.22
CA ASN A 226 -12.11 7.98 -9.48
C ASN A 226 -11.40 7.24 -10.63
N PRO A 227 -12.12 6.74 -11.66
CA PRO A 227 -11.54 6.00 -12.77
C PRO A 227 -10.41 6.76 -13.49
N ILE A 228 -10.56 8.08 -13.64
CA ILE A 228 -9.57 8.95 -14.32
C ILE A 228 -8.24 8.97 -13.55
N VAL A 229 -8.34 8.92 -12.22
CA VAL A 229 -7.16 8.87 -11.36
C VAL A 229 -6.57 7.45 -11.35
N GLN A 230 -7.41 6.40 -11.35
CA GLN A 230 -6.97 5.01 -11.35
C GLN A 230 -6.16 4.63 -12.60
N GLU A 231 -6.58 5.08 -13.77
CA GLU A 231 -5.86 4.85 -15.03
C GLU A 231 -4.60 5.72 -15.16
N GLY A 232 -4.44 6.72 -14.29
CA GLY A 232 -3.34 7.69 -14.37
C GLY A 232 -3.45 8.64 -15.57
N ALA A 233 -4.67 8.95 -16.00
CA ALA A 233 -4.91 9.74 -17.19
C ALA A 233 -4.31 11.14 -17.10
N ARG A 234 -3.88 11.62 -18.27
CA ARG A 234 -3.35 12.96 -18.46
C ARG A 234 -4.44 13.79 -19.12
N VAL A 235 -4.93 14.82 -18.44
CA VAL A 235 -6.05 15.62 -18.91
C VAL A 235 -5.56 16.93 -19.53
N VAL A 236 -6.11 17.29 -20.68
CA VAL A 236 -5.95 18.62 -21.29
C VAL A 236 -7.28 19.34 -21.19
N VAL A 237 -7.25 20.57 -20.65
CA VAL A 237 -8.44 21.42 -20.54
C VAL A 237 -8.38 22.48 -21.62
N LEU A 238 -9.39 22.52 -22.50
CA LEU A 238 -9.52 23.56 -23.52
C LEU A 238 -10.76 24.42 -23.24
N ASN A 239 -10.56 25.73 -23.09
CA ASN A 239 -11.64 26.70 -22.94
C ASN A 239 -12.31 26.94 -24.31
N GLY A 240 -13.56 26.51 -24.45
CA GLY A 240 -14.32 26.67 -25.70
C GLY A 240 -15.19 27.92 -25.74
N THR A 241 -15.03 28.83 -24.78
CA THR A 241 -15.85 30.03 -24.60
C THR A 241 -15.00 31.28 -24.80
N ASP A 242 -15.64 32.42 -25.04
CA ASP A 242 -14.98 33.74 -25.08
C ASP A 242 -14.71 34.31 -23.67
N THR A 243 -15.06 33.57 -22.61
CA THR A 243 -14.85 34.00 -21.23
C THR A 243 -13.49 33.55 -20.72
N ASP A 244 -12.61 34.51 -20.47
CA ASP A 244 -11.29 34.26 -19.90
C ASP A 244 -11.36 33.60 -18.52
N GLY A 245 -10.41 32.71 -18.25
CA GLY A 245 -10.22 32.11 -16.92
C GLY A 245 -11.05 30.85 -16.64
N LEU A 246 -12.04 30.49 -17.46
CA LEU A 246 -12.83 29.26 -17.26
C LEU A 246 -12.00 27.98 -17.37
N GLY A 247 -11.04 27.93 -18.30
CA GLY A 247 -10.10 26.80 -18.39
C GLY A 247 -9.26 26.62 -17.12
N THR A 248 -8.80 27.72 -16.51
CA THR A 248 -8.06 27.71 -15.24
C THR A 248 -8.95 27.30 -14.07
N LEU A 249 -10.19 27.80 -14.03
CA LEU A 249 -11.17 27.37 -13.02
C LEU A 249 -11.42 25.87 -13.09
N GLN A 250 -11.60 25.33 -14.30
CA GLN A 250 -11.81 23.90 -14.49
C GLN A 250 -10.57 23.08 -14.14
N LYS A 251 -9.36 23.53 -14.50
CA LYS A 251 -8.11 22.93 -14.00
C LYS A 251 -8.10 22.84 -12.47
N ASN A 252 -8.49 23.92 -11.79
CA ASN A 252 -8.50 23.95 -10.32
C ASN A 252 -9.51 22.96 -9.74
N ASN A 253 -10.70 22.83 -10.35
CA ASN A 253 -11.71 21.84 -9.94
C ASN A 253 -11.22 20.40 -10.14
N LEU A 254 -10.61 20.10 -11.29
CA LEU A 254 -10.03 18.78 -11.56
C LEU A 254 -8.86 18.47 -10.62
N SER A 255 -8.02 19.46 -10.32
CA SER A 255 -6.90 19.32 -9.39
C SER A 255 -7.36 19.02 -7.96
N LYS A 256 -8.50 19.58 -7.51
CA LYS A 256 -9.12 19.24 -6.22
C LYS A 256 -9.53 17.76 -6.15
N GLN A 257 -9.89 17.17 -7.29
CA GLN A 257 -10.18 15.74 -7.42
C GLN A 257 -8.93 14.88 -7.65
N LYS A 258 -7.73 15.47 -7.52
CA LYS A 258 -6.43 14.82 -7.75
C LYS A 258 -6.24 14.33 -9.19
N ILE A 259 -6.97 14.89 -10.16
CA ILE A 259 -6.81 14.59 -11.58
C ILE A 259 -5.61 15.37 -12.14
N ARG A 260 -4.76 14.68 -12.90
CA ARG A 260 -3.53 15.25 -13.47
C ARG A 260 -3.81 16.04 -14.75
N VAL A 261 -3.96 17.35 -14.63
CA VAL A 261 -4.07 18.26 -15.78
C VAL A 261 -2.67 18.65 -16.29
N ILE A 262 -2.36 18.28 -17.54
CA ILE A 262 -1.04 18.52 -18.15
C ILE A 262 -0.97 19.80 -18.98
N LYS A 263 -2.11 20.34 -19.40
CA LYS A 263 -2.17 21.57 -20.21
C LYS A 263 -3.54 22.23 -20.06
N VAL A 264 -3.53 23.56 -20.05
CA VAL A 264 -4.70 24.42 -20.22
C VAL A 264 -4.45 25.29 -21.45
N GLY A 265 -5.48 25.49 -22.27
CA GLY A 265 -5.44 26.44 -23.37
C GLY A 265 -6.85 26.77 -23.85
N ASP A 266 -6.96 27.50 -24.94
CA ASP A 266 -8.23 27.81 -25.58
C ASP A 266 -8.49 26.84 -26.74
N ALA A 267 -9.74 26.44 -26.93
CA ALA A 267 -10.13 25.60 -28.04
C ALA A 267 -10.18 26.46 -29.31
N GLY A 268 -9.43 26.07 -30.35
CA GLY A 268 -9.58 26.69 -31.66
C GLY A 268 -10.96 26.44 -32.27
N THR A 269 -11.34 27.21 -33.30
CA THR A 269 -12.59 27.03 -34.07
C THR A 269 -12.65 25.72 -34.86
N THR A 270 -11.53 25.02 -34.99
CA THR A 270 -11.44 23.70 -35.63
C THR A 270 -11.36 22.61 -34.55
N LEU A 271 -12.20 21.57 -34.65
CA LEU A 271 -12.09 20.35 -33.83
C LEU A 271 -10.67 19.78 -33.96
N GLN A 272 -9.79 20.06 -32.99
CA GLN A 272 -8.47 19.46 -32.96
C GLN A 272 -8.62 18.01 -32.51
N LYS A 273 -8.47 17.06 -33.45
CA LYS A 273 -8.20 15.66 -33.11
C LYS A 273 -6.81 15.59 -32.49
N VAL A 274 -6.76 15.60 -31.16
CA VAL A 274 -5.53 15.30 -30.43
C VAL A 274 -5.25 13.81 -30.65
N LYS A 275 -4.14 13.48 -31.30
CA LYS A 275 -3.72 12.10 -31.53
C LYS A 275 -3.17 11.53 -30.21
N CYS A 276 -4.00 10.77 -29.51
CA CYS A 276 -3.62 10.06 -28.28
C CYS A 276 -2.77 8.84 -28.66
N LEU A 277 -1.51 8.83 -28.26
CA LEU A 277 -0.61 7.66 -28.33
C LEU A 277 -0.37 7.15 -26.89
N PRO A 278 -0.10 5.85 -26.72
CA PRO A 278 -1.05 4.81 -26.29
C PRO A 278 -1.53 4.90 -24.83
N LEU A 279 -1.56 6.10 -24.23
CA LEU A 279 -2.20 6.36 -22.94
C LEU A 279 -3.44 7.23 -23.20
N GLU A 280 -4.59 6.82 -22.68
CA GLU A 280 -5.85 7.54 -22.88
C GLU A 280 -5.72 8.99 -22.36
N VAL A 281 -5.82 9.95 -23.27
CA VAL A 281 -5.85 11.39 -22.97
C VAL A 281 -7.29 11.84 -23.11
N TYR A 282 -7.90 12.25 -22.00
CA TYR A 282 -9.27 12.73 -21.97
C TYR A 282 -9.30 14.23 -22.32
N LEU A 283 -10.12 14.58 -23.31
CA LEU A 283 -10.37 15.95 -23.72
C LEU A 283 -11.65 16.45 -23.04
N VAL A 284 -11.52 17.48 -22.20
CA VAL A 284 -12.68 18.16 -21.61
C VAL A 284 -12.89 19.48 -22.34
N ARG A 285 -13.99 19.59 -23.08
CA ARG A 285 -14.40 20.83 -23.76
C ARG A 285 -15.49 21.52 -22.94
N ILE A 286 -15.25 22.77 -22.56
CA ILE A 286 -16.26 23.62 -21.93
C ILE A 286 -17.09 24.22 -23.08
N MET A 287 -18.39 23.89 -23.16
CA MET A 287 -19.33 24.51 -24.09
C MET A 287 -20.21 25.52 -23.36
N ASP A 288 -20.54 26.62 -24.03
CA ASP A 288 -21.43 27.67 -23.51
C ASP A 288 -22.82 27.09 -23.17
N ILE A 289 -23.14 27.03 -21.88
CA ILE A 289 -24.50 26.73 -21.41
C ILE A 289 -25.29 28.03 -21.42
N ILE A 290 -25.92 28.35 -22.55
CA ILE A 290 -26.97 29.37 -22.62
C ILE A 290 -28.32 28.65 -22.45
N THR A 291 -28.64 28.24 -21.21
CA THR A 291 -30.02 28.05 -20.64
C THR A 291 -29.95 27.32 -19.29
N PRO A 292 -30.81 27.64 -18.32
CA PRO A 292 -30.78 27.01 -17.00
C PRO A 292 -31.46 25.64 -17.09
N LEU A 293 -30.68 24.56 -17.10
CA LEU A 293 -31.19 23.21 -16.83
C LEU A 293 -30.76 22.75 -15.44
N PRO A 294 -31.65 22.08 -14.68
CA PRO A 294 -31.29 21.49 -13.40
C PRO A 294 -30.51 20.20 -13.67
N THR A 295 -29.40 20.05 -12.95
CA THR A 295 -28.43 18.93 -12.94
C THR A 295 -27.31 18.95 -13.99
N PRO A 296 -26.05 18.67 -13.60
CA PRO A 296 -24.90 18.72 -14.49
C PRO A 296 -24.83 17.45 -15.35
N THR A 297 -25.12 17.57 -16.64
CA THR A 297 -24.82 16.54 -17.64
C THR A 297 -23.36 16.69 -18.09
N TRP A 298 -22.53 15.70 -17.75
CA TRP A 298 -21.14 15.59 -18.20
C TRP A 298 -21.12 14.89 -19.56
N ASP A 299 -20.63 15.56 -20.60
CA ASP A 299 -20.36 14.89 -21.88
C ASP A 299 -18.92 14.35 -21.85
N PHE A 300 -18.77 13.09 -21.43
CA PHE A 300 -17.57 12.31 -21.67
C PHE A 300 -17.62 11.81 -23.11
N MET A 301 -16.90 12.45 -24.03
CA MET A 301 -16.62 11.81 -25.32
C MET A 301 -15.60 10.69 -25.11
N THR A 302 -16.11 9.50 -24.80
CA THR A 302 -15.33 8.25 -24.89
C THR A 302 -15.03 7.99 -26.37
N LEU A 303 -13.78 8.25 -26.80
CA LEU A 303 -13.32 7.83 -28.12
C LEU A 303 -12.93 6.36 -28.05
N ILE A 304 -13.85 5.49 -28.44
CA ILE A 304 -13.53 4.12 -28.83
C ILE A 304 -12.67 4.21 -30.10
N SER A 305 -11.47 3.63 -30.05
CA SER A 305 -10.79 3.09 -31.22
C SER A 305 -10.05 1.82 -30.87
#